data_AF-A0A432FA94-F1
#
_entry.id   AF-A0A432FA94-F1
#
_cell.length_a   1.000
_cell.length_b   1.000
_cell.length_c   1.000
_cell.angle_alpha   90.00
_cell.angle_beta   90.00
_cell.angle_gamma   90.00
#
_symmetry.space_group_name_H-M   'P 1'
#
loop_
_entity.id
_entity.type
_entity.pdbx_description
1 polymer ?
#
loop_
_entity_poly.entity_id
_entity_poly.type
_entity_poly.pdbx_seq_one_letter_code
_entity_poly.pdbx_strand_id
1 'polypeptide(L)'
;MAFYLPFAVINAFYSSLLQYKKAFFVSYFSSAVFNIAVILFTLFFYPLWGIFSLVYGVILGGLLQVAFTLTFAKRKEVFFTPKVGFHPKLKKFLVNIVPSFFSAGVGQISTLAEAFFATLSGGGVLSHLNYAFRLFQLPISLIGV
;
A
#
# COMPACT_ATOMS: atom_id res chain seq x y z
N MET A 1 -7.36 11.29 -0.31
CA MET A 1 -7.26 9.80 -0.41
C MET A 1 -7.69 9.26 -1.78
N ALA A 2 -8.85 9.65 -2.33
CA ALA A 2 -9.35 9.10 -3.60
C ALA A 2 -8.33 9.16 -4.77
N PHE A 3 -7.60 10.28 -4.91
CA PHE A 3 -6.62 10.46 -5.98
C PHE A 3 -5.37 9.57 -5.88
N TYR A 4 -5.06 9.01 -4.71
CA TYR A 4 -3.91 8.12 -4.51
C TYR A 4 -4.21 6.65 -4.85
N LEU A 5 -5.47 6.23 -4.68
CA LEU A 5 -5.88 4.83 -4.82
C LEU A 5 -5.50 4.20 -6.19
N PRO A 6 -5.65 4.89 -7.33
CA PRO A 6 -5.23 4.32 -8.61
C PRO A 6 -3.75 3.98 -8.65
N PHE A 7 -2.89 4.85 -8.10
CA PHE A 7 -1.44 4.61 -8.03
C PHE A 7 -1.12 3.42 -7.12
N ALA A 8 -1.81 3.30 -5.98
CA ALA A 8 -1.65 2.18 -5.08
C ALA A 8 -2.04 0.84 -5.74
N VAL A 9 -3.15 0.81 -6.47
CA VAL A 9 -3.63 -0.40 -7.17
C VAL A 9 -2.65 -0.82 -8.26
N ILE A 10 -2.18 0.13 -9.09
CA ILE A 10 -1.19 -0.16 -10.13
C ILE A 10 0.09 -0.68 -9.49
N ASN A 11 0.56 -0.04 -8.43
CA ASN A 11 1.77 -0.45 -7.73
C ASN A 11 1.64 -1.86 -7.13
N ALA A 12 0.53 -2.14 -6.45
CA ALA A 12 0.25 -3.45 -5.86
C ALA A 12 0.23 -4.55 -6.93
N PHE A 13 -0.41 -4.28 -8.07
CA PHE A 13 -0.49 -5.22 -9.18
C PHE A 13 0.91 -5.58 -9.73
N TYR A 14 1.72 -4.58 -10.09
CA TYR A 14 3.07 -4.84 -10.61
C TYR A 14 4.02 -5.40 -9.54
N SER A 15 3.84 -5.00 -8.28
CA SER A 15 4.60 -5.55 -7.17
C SER A 15 4.37 -7.05 -7.01
N SER A 16 3.13 -7.54 -7.15
CA SER A 16 2.80 -8.96 -7.14
C SER A 16 3.44 -9.72 -8.31
N LEU A 17 3.50 -9.12 -9.51
CA LEU A 17 4.16 -9.72 -10.68
C LEU A 17 5.69 -9.78 -10.51
N LEU A 18 6.28 -8.74 -9.92
CA LEU A 18 7.71 -8.71 -9.61
C LEU A 18 8.07 -9.73 -8.53
N GLN A 19 7.22 -9.90 -7.50
CA GLN A 19 7.36 -10.96 -6.50
C GLN A 19 7.31 -12.35 -7.14
N TYR A 20 6.41 -12.58 -8.10
CA TYR A 20 6.37 -13.83 -8.86
C TYR A 20 7.70 -14.11 -9.60
N LYS A 21 8.39 -13.07 -10.09
CA LYS A 21 9.73 -13.16 -10.70
C LYS A 21 10.88 -13.13 -9.68
N LYS A 22 10.59 -13.32 -8.38
CA LYS A 22 11.55 -13.26 -7.27
C LYS A 22 12.25 -11.90 -7.11
N ALA A 23 11.71 -10.83 -7.68
CA ALA A 23 12.21 -9.46 -7.53
C ALA A 23 11.58 -8.75 -6.32
N PHE A 24 11.65 -9.39 -5.15
CA PHE A 24 11.03 -8.92 -3.90
C PHE A 24 11.50 -7.53 -3.48
N PHE A 25 12.81 -7.28 -3.58
CA PHE A 25 13.41 -6.01 -3.18
C PHE A 25 12.73 -4.80 -3.83
N VAL A 26 12.40 -4.89 -5.12
CA VAL A 26 11.75 -3.80 -5.85
C VAL A 26 10.36 -3.50 -5.28
N SER A 27 9.58 -4.55 -5.01
CA SER A 27 8.22 -4.44 -4.48
C SER A 27 8.20 -3.81 -3.09
N TYR A 28 9.15 -4.17 -2.21
CA TYR A 28 9.25 -3.58 -0.88
C TYR A 28 9.84 -2.15 -0.92
N PHE A 29 10.85 -1.91 -1.76
CA PHE A 29 11.50 -0.60 -1.87
C PHE A 29 10.58 0.46 -2.49
N SER A 30 9.60 0.06 -3.30
CA SER A 30 8.58 0.98 -3.82
C SER A 30 7.85 1.75 -2.71
N SER A 31 7.57 1.11 -1.57
CA SER A 31 6.95 1.79 -0.42
C SER A 31 7.89 2.78 0.25
N ALA A 32 9.20 2.49 0.25
CA ALA A 32 10.20 3.43 0.73
C ALA A 32 10.29 4.68 -0.16
N VAL A 33 10.26 4.50 -1.49
CA VAL A 33 10.21 5.61 -2.46
C VAL A 33 9.00 6.51 -2.21
N PHE A 34 7.82 5.93 -1.96
CA PHE A 34 6.61 6.68 -1.61
C PHE A 34 6.80 7.52 -0.35
N ASN A 35 7.24 6.89 0.74
CA ASN A 35 7.41 7.57 2.03
C ASN A 35 8.46 8.69 1.95
N ILE A 36 9.60 8.44 1.31
CA ILE A 36 10.65 9.43 1.11
C ILE A 36 10.11 10.62 0.31
N ALA A 37 9.36 10.37 -0.77
CA ALA A 37 8.76 11.43 -1.57
C ALA A 37 7.77 12.28 -0.76
N VAL A 38 6.90 11.66 0.05
CA VAL A 38 5.96 12.37 0.92
C VAL A 38 6.70 13.24 1.94
N ILE A 39 7.72 12.68 2.60
CA ILE A 39 8.51 13.40 3.62
C ILE A 39 9.24 14.59 3.01
N LEU A 40 9.99 14.37 1.92
CA LEU A 40 10.75 15.45 1.27
C LEU A 40 9.81 16.54 0.76
N PHE A 41 8.71 16.16 0.09
CA PHE A 41 7.77 17.13 -0.43
C PHE A 41 7.12 17.95 0.70
N THR A 42 6.72 17.29 1.79
CA THR A 42 6.15 17.99 2.95
C THR A 42 7.19 18.93 3.55
N LEU A 43 8.43 18.49 3.77
CA LEU A 43 9.46 19.30 4.42
C LEU A 43 9.80 20.57 3.63
N PHE A 44 9.88 20.49 2.30
CA PHE A 44 10.19 21.66 1.47
C PHE A 44 9.00 22.57 1.19
N PHE A 45 7.78 22.03 1.07
CA PHE A 45 6.59 22.80 0.67
C PHE A 45 5.65 23.13 1.83
N TYR A 46 5.91 22.64 3.04
CA TYR A 46 5.15 23.00 4.23
C TYR A 46 5.12 24.51 4.51
N PRO A 47 6.23 25.27 4.41
CA PRO A 47 6.20 26.71 4.66
C PRO A 47 5.32 27.50 3.69
N LEU A 48 5.11 26.97 2.47
CA LEU A 48 4.33 27.64 1.43
C LEU A 48 2.85 27.24 1.48
N TRP A 49 2.57 25.95 1.64
CA TRP A 49 1.23 25.38 1.43
C TRP A 49 0.63 24.72 2.68
N GLY A 50 1.34 24.72 3.81
CA GLY A 50 0.88 24.15 5.07
C GLY A 50 0.47 22.69 4.91
N ILE A 51 -0.76 22.36 5.35
CA ILE A 51 -1.31 20.99 5.29
C ILE A 51 -1.49 20.49 3.85
N PHE A 52 -1.70 21.38 2.87
CA PHE A 52 -1.87 20.96 1.47
C PHE A 52 -0.59 20.35 0.89
N SER A 53 0.58 20.66 1.46
CA SER A 53 1.86 20.02 1.06
C SER A 53 1.80 18.49 1.22
N LEU A 54 1.12 17.96 2.24
CA LEU A 54 0.92 16.52 2.40
C LEU A 54 0.07 15.91 1.28
N VAL A 55 -0.98 16.60 0.83
CA VAL A 55 -1.87 16.11 -0.23
C VAL A 55 -1.10 15.98 -1.54
N TYR A 56 -0.36 17.02 -1.91
CA TYR A 56 0.48 16.99 -3.12
C TYR A 56 1.64 16.01 -2.98
N GLY A 57 2.25 15.90 -1.80
CA GLY A 57 3.30 14.92 -1.52
C GLY A 57 2.83 13.48 -1.70
N VAL A 58 1.61 13.15 -1.27
CA VAL A 58 1.02 11.82 -1.48
C VAL A 58 0.77 11.53 -2.97
N ILE A 59 0.31 12.52 -3.73
CA ILE A 59 0.10 12.36 -5.19
C ILE A 59 1.44 12.15 -5.90
N LEU A 60 2.44 12.97 -5.59
CA LEU A 60 3.79 12.87 -6.15
C LEU A 60 4.49 11.57 -5.75
N GLY A 61 4.37 11.16 -4.49
CA GLY A 61 4.85 9.87 -4.02
C GLY A 61 4.18 8.71 -4.75
N GLY A 62 2.86 8.79 -4.96
CA GLY A 62 2.10 7.82 -5.74
C GLY A 62 2.56 7.72 -7.20
N LEU A 63 2.92 8.85 -7.81
CA LEU A 63 3.49 8.88 -9.15
C LEU A 63 4.88 8.22 -9.18
N LEU A 64 5.75 8.61 -8.24
CA LEU A 64 7.14 8.14 -8.17
C LEU A 64 7.23 6.64 -7.85
N GLN A 65 6.42 6.13 -6.93
CA GLN A 65 6.38 4.69 -6.62
C GLN A 65 5.96 3.88 -7.86
N VAL A 66 4.98 4.37 -8.62
CA VAL A 66 4.49 3.68 -9.82
C VAL A 66 5.54 3.74 -10.92
N ALA A 67 6.20 4.88 -11.13
CA ALA A 67 7.28 5.01 -12.09
C ALA A 67 8.46 4.08 -11.76
N PHE A 68 8.83 3.97 -10.48
CA PHE A 68 9.85 3.05 -10.01
C PHE A 68 9.47 1.59 -10.33
N THR A 69 8.31 1.14 -9.87
CA THR A 69 7.86 -0.25 -10.06
C THR A 69 7.67 -0.60 -11.54
N LEU A 70 7.13 0.32 -12.35
CA LEU A 70 6.99 0.14 -13.81
C LEU A 70 8.34 0.01 -14.53
N THR A 71 9.34 0.79 -14.13
CA THR A 71 10.68 0.73 -14.74
C THR A 71 11.30 -0.65 -14.53
N PHE A 72 11.16 -1.20 -13.32
CA PHE A 72 11.62 -2.55 -13.03
C PHE A 72 10.75 -3.63 -13.65
N ALA A 73 9.44 -3.42 -13.76
CA ALA A 73 8.54 -4.32 -14.48
C ALA A 73 8.95 -4.48 -15.95
N LYS A 74 9.36 -3.38 -16.61
CA LYS A 74 9.93 -3.42 -17.96
C LYS A 74 11.26 -4.18 -18.01
N ARG A 75 12.18 -3.90 -17.09
CA ARG A 75 13.49 -4.57 -17.00
C ARG A 75 13.39 -6.08 -16.73
N LYS A 76 12.33 -6.53 -16.06
CA LYS A 76 12.08 -7.94 -15.73
C LYS A 76 11.09 -8.62 -16.69
N GLU A 77 10.75 -7.96 -17.80
CA GLU A 77 9.86 -8.47 -18.86
C GLU A 77 8.49 -8.93 -18.35
N VAL A 78 7.99 -8.29 -17.29
CA VAL A 78 6.63 -8.50 -16.76
C VAL A 78 5.67 -7.37 -17.11
N PHE A 79 6.15 -6.37 -17.85
CA PHE A 79 5.31 -5.32 -18.39
C PHE A 79 4.51 -5.85 -19.58
N PHE A 80 3.18 -5.72 -19.52
CA PHE A 80 2.30 -6.12 -20.61
C PHE A 80 1.24 -5.04 -20.88
N THR A 81 0.77 -4.99 -22.12
CA THR A 81 -0.36 -4.13 -22.51
C THR A 81 -1.66 -4.74 -22.04
N PRO A 82 -2.53 -4.01 -21.31
CA PRO A 82 -3.83 -4.52 -20.89
C PRO A 82 -4.63 -4.98 -22.11
N LYS A 83 -4.91 -6.28 -22.21
CA LYS A 83 -5.84 -6.84 -23.19
C LYS A 83 -7.10 -7.27 -22.45
N VAL A 84 -8.24 -6.73 -22.86
CA VAL A 84 -9.54 -7.15 -22.32
C VAL A 84 -9.95 -8.40 -23.08
N GLY A 85 -9.99 -9.54 -22.39
CA GLY A 85 -10.39 -10.81 -22.98
C GLY A 85 -10.81 -11.81 -21.90
N PHE A 86 -11.82 -12.61 -22.18
CA PHE A 86 -12.28 -13.67 -21.29
C PHE A 86 -11.44 -14.93 -21.53
N HIS A 87 -10.55 -15.24 -20.59
CA HIS A 87 -9.79 -16.48 -20.61
C HIS A 87 -10.51 -17.56 -19.78
N PRO A 88 -10.56 -18.84 -20.20
CA PRO A 88 -11.22 -19.91 -19.44
C PRO A 88 -10.69 -20.08 -18.00
N LYS A 89 -9.41 -19.75 -17.78
CA LYS A 89 -8.77 -19.74 -16.45
C LYS A 89 -9.21 -18.59 -15.55
N LEU A 90 -9.88 -17.55 -16.09
CA LEU A 90 -10.36 -16.40 -15.33
C LEU A 90 -11.36 -16.83 -14.25
N LYS A 91 -12.25 -17.78 -14.54
CA LYS A 91 -13.23 -18.29 -13.56
C LYS A 91 -12.52 -18.94 -12.36
N LYS A 92 -11.50 -19.77 -12.61
CA LYS A 92 -10.70 -20.39 -11.54
C LYS A 92 -9.95 -19.35 -10.72
N PHE A 93 -9.37 -18.34 -11.37
CA PHE A 93 -8.70 -17.23 -10.69
C PHE A 93 -9.65 -16.43 -9.79
N LEU A 94 -10.84 -16.09 -10.29
CA LEU A 94 -11.85 -15.35 -9.53
C LEU A 94 -12.33 -16.15 -8.30
N VAL A 95 -12.56 -17.46 -8.44
CA VAL A 95 -12.95 -18.33 -7.31
C VAL A 95 -11.87 -18.36 -6.24
N ASN A 96 -10.59 -18.40 -6.61
CA ASN A 96 -9.48 -18.38 -5.65
C ASN A 96 -9.30 -17.01 -4.97
N ILE A 97 -9.71 -15.94 -5.65
CA ILE A 97 -9.65 -14.58 -5.13
C ILE A 97 -10.70 -14.34 -4.04
N VAL A 98 -11.90 -14.91 -4.16
CA VAL A 98 -12.99 -14.75 -3.18
C VAL A 98 -12.55 -15.02 -1.72
N PRO A 99 -11.93 -16.18 -1.38
CA PRO A 99 -11.50 -16.44 -0.01
C PRO A 99 -10.39 -15.50 0.46
N SER A 100 -9.49 -15.07 -0.43
CA SER A 100 -8.44 -14.09 -0.10
C SER A 100 -9.03 -12.73 0.23
N PHE A 101 -10.05 -12.28 -0.50
CA PHE A 101 -10.78 -11.05 -0.18
C PHE A 101 -11.54 -11.16 1.13
N PHE A 102 -12.17 -12.31 1.39
CA PHE A 102 -12.87 -12.55 2.65
C PHE A 102 -11.91 -12.47 3.86
N SER A 103 -10.72 -13.06 3.73
CA SER A 103 -9.66 -12.97 4.75
C SER A 103 -9.25 -11.51 5.03
N ALA A 104 -9.08 -10.68 4.00
CA ALA A 104 -8.80 -9.25 4.18
C ALA A 104 -9.97 -8.51 4.87
N GLY A 105 -11.21 -8.89 4.55
CA GLY A 105 -12.41 -8.34 5.19
C GLY A 105 -12.48 -8.62 6.69
N VAL A 106 -12.08 -9.82 7.13
CA VAL A 106 -12.01 -10.16 8.57
C VAL A 106 -11.08 -9.21 9.31
N GLY A 107 -9.90 -8.89 8.75
CA GLY A 107 -8.98 -7.93 9.34
C GLY A 107 -9.56 -6.51 9.47
N GLN A 108 -10.37 -6.09 8.51
CA GLN A 108 -11.07 -4.81 8.57
C GLN A 108 -12.13 -4.80 9.69
N ILE A 109 -12.83 -5.91 9.91
CA ILE A 109 -13.76 -6.07 11.03
C ILE A 109 -13.01 -6.00 12.37
N SER A 110 -11.87 -6.69 12.50
CA SER A 110 -11.03 -6.61 13.70
C SER A 110 -10.63 -5.17 14.02
N THR A 111 -10.19 -4.41 13.01
CA THR A 111 -9.80 -3.00 13.19
C THR A 111 -10.99 -2.13 13.63
N LEU A 112 -12.18 -2.36 13.07
CA LEU A 112 -13.39 -1.65 13.47
C LEU A 112 -13.80 -2.00 14.90
N ALA A 113 -13.69 -3.27 15.28
CA ALA A 113 -13.95 -3.71 16.65
C ALA A 113 -12.96 -3.07 17.63
N GLU A 114 -11.66 -3.05 17.32
CA GLU A 114 -10.63 -2.36 18.12
C GLU A 114 -10.96 -0.88 18.31
N ALA A 115 -11.32 -0.17 17.24
CA ALA A 115 -11.73 1.22 17.31
C ALA A 115 -12.97 1.41 18.21
N PHE A 116 -13.98 0.55 18.05
CA PHE A 116 -15.19 0.57 18.86
C PHE A 116 -14.89 0.39 20.36
N PHE A 117 -14.15 -0.65 20.73
CA PHE A 117 -13.74 -0.90 22.12
C PHE A 117 -12.84 0.21 22.68
N ALA A 118 -11.93 0.76 21.87
CA ALA A 118 -11.06 1.85 22.30
C ALA A 118 -11.84 3.14 22.57
N THR A 119 -12.88 3.45 21.77
CA THR A 119 -13.74 4.63 22.01
C THR A 119 -14.61 4.49 23.27
N LEU A 120 -15.01 3.25 23.61
CA LEU A 120 -15.78 2.95 24.82
C LEU A 120 -14.93 3.04 26.11
N SER A 121 -13.62 2.84 26.00
CA SER A 121 -12.69 2.71 27.14
C SER A 121 -12.17 4.05 27.69
N GLY A 122 -12.66 5.19 27.20
CA GLY A 122 -12.30 6.54 27.66
C GLY A 122 -11.22 7.24 26.82
N GLY A 123 -11.06 8.56 27.02
CA GLY A 123 -10.17 9.40 26.21
C GLY A 123 -8.68 9.01 26.34
N GLY A 124 -8.02 8.80 25.20
CA GLY A 124 -6.56 8.56 25.12
C GLY A 124 -6.13 7.10 24.88
N VAL A 125 -6.98 6.11 25.17
CA VAL A 125 -6.67 4.67 24.98
C VAL A 125 -6.36 4.33 23.52
N LEU A 126 -7.10 4.95 22.58
CA LEU A 126 -6.88 4.77 21.14
C LEU A 126 -5.47 5.20 20.70
N SER A 127 -4.92 6.26 21.28
CA SER A 127 -3.58 6.75 20.95
C SER A 127 -2.50 5.81 21.49
N HIS A 128 -2.64 5.35 22.74
CA HIS A 128 -1.70 4.38 23.33
C HIS A 128 -1.68 3.06 22.57
N LEU A 129 -2.86 2.56 22.18
CA LEU A 129 -2.99 1.33 21.40
C LEU A 129 -2.34 1.47 20.02
N ASN A 130 -2.57 2.58 19.32
CA ASN A 130 -1.92 2.86 18.03
C ASN A 130 -0.39 2.92 18.12
N TYR A 131 0.16 3.51 19.20
CA TYR A 131 1.61 3.54 19.40
C TYR A 131 2.18 2.15 19.66
N ALA A 132 1.53 1.35 20.51
CA ALA A 132 1.93 -0.03 20.77
C ALA A 132 1.92 -0.87 19.48
N PHE A 133 0.89 -0.70 18.64
CA PHE A 133 0.77 -1.42 17.36
C PHE A 133 1.91 -1.09 16.40
N ARG A 134 2.34 0.17 16.33
CA ARG A 134 3.50 0.60 15.51
C ARG A 134 4.80 -0.02 16.01
N LEU A 135 5.00 -0.04 17.33
CA LEU A 135 6.15 -0.68 17.97
C LEU A 135 6.19 -2.18 17.67
N PHE A 136 5.03 -2.83 17.68
CA PHE A 136 4.90 -4.25 17.34
C PHE A 136 5.10 -4.55 15.83
N GLN A 137 4.72 -3.63 14.95
CA GLN A 137 4.94 -3.81 13.51
C GLN A 137 6.41 -3.70 13.09
N LEU A 138 7.26 -3.01 13.85
CA LEU A 138 8.68 -2.89 13.54
C LEU A 138 9.39 -4.26 13.41
N PRO A 139 9.33 -5.17 14.42
CA PRO A 139 9.96 -6.48 14.30
C PRO A 139 9.33 -7.34 13.21
N ILE A 140 8.01 -7.29 13.01
CA ILE A 140 7.32 -8.02 11.93
C ILE A 140 7.82 -7.56 10.56
N SER A 141 8.00 -6.25 10.39
CA SER A 141 8.49 -5.67 9.13
C SER A 141 9.95 -6.04 8.84
N LEU A 142 10.74 -6.35 9.88
CA LEU A 142 12.16 -6.64 9.77
C LEU A 142 12.45 -8.14 9.58
N ILE A 143 11.67 -9.00 10.24
CA ILE A 143 11.85 -10.46 10.21
C ILE A 143 11.08 -11.09 9.03
N GLY A 144 10.02 -10.43 8.55
CA GLY A 144 9.25 -10.88 7.39
C GLY A 144 8.33 -12.06 7.74
N VAL A 145 7.12 -12.03 7.17
CA VAL A 145 6.24 -13.21 7.07
C VAL A 145 6.57 -13.92 5.77
#